data_AF-A0A6L7IV24-F1
#
_entry.id   AF-A0A6L7IV24-F1
#
_cell.length_a   1.000
_cell.length_b   1.000
_cell.length_c   1.000
_cell.angle_alpha   90.00
_cell.angle_beta   90.00
_cell.angle_gamma   90.00
#
_symmetry.space_group_name_H-M   'P 1'
#
loop_
_entity.id
_entity.type
_entity.pdbx_description
1 polymer ?
#
loop_
_entity_poly.entity_id
_entity_poly.type
_entity_poly.pdbx_seq_one_letter_code
_entity_poly.pdbx_strand_id
1 'polypeptide(L)'
;MGDFSNRVFEVVRRIPRGKVASYGQVGRLIGAPRSARYVGYALHANPDPGAEVNNIPCHRVVFKDGGLCKGFAFGGPEIQREMLEAEGVAFADDTHVDMDACQWDGHADGTAEGELPTAPPEDFDWARELGE
;
A
#
# COMPACT_ATOMS: atom_id res chain seq x y z
N MET A 1 6.79 -14.56 10.08
CA MET A 1 6.45 -13.23 9.55
C MET A 1 5.15 -12.83 10.23
N GLY A 2 5.26 -11.89 11.17
CA GLY A 2 4.19 -11.61 12.13
C GLY A 2 2.94 -11.02 11.49
N ASP A 3 1.87 -11.01 12.28
CA ASP A 3 0.53 -10.48 11.96
C ASP A 3 0.57 -9.13 11.22
N PHE A 4 1.53 -8.24 11.55
CA PHE A 4 1.72 -6.96 10.88
C PHE A 4 1.97 -7.04 9.36
N SER A 5 2.92 -7.87 8.91
CA SER A 5 3.27 -7.95 7.48
C SER A 5 2.10 -8.53 6.68
N ASN A 6 1.41 -9.53 7.23
CA ASN A 6 0.25 -10.13 6.58
C ASN A 6 -0.86 -9.09 6.39
N ARG A 7 -1.17 -8.29 7.42
CA ARG A 7 -2.13 -7.18 7.31
C ARG A 7 -1.72 -6.14 6.26
N VAL A 8 -0.44 -5.79 6.19
CA VAL A 8 0.08 -4.90 5.13
C VAL A 8 -0.21 -5.50 3.75
N PHE A 9 0.11 -6.77 3.55
CA PHE A 9 -0.10 -7.44 2.26
C PHE A 9 -1.58 -7.54 1.89
N GLU A 10 -2.45 -7.85 2.85
CA GLU A 10 -3.91 -7.89 2.65
C GLU A 10 -4.48 -6.55 2.21
N VAL A 11 -4.05 -5.45 2.85
CA VAL A 11 -4.48 -4.10 2.43
C VAL A 11 -3.94 -3.75 1.06
N VAL A 12 -2.66 -4.03 0.78
CA VAL A 12 -2.04 -3.70 -0.50
C VAL A 12 -2.67 -4.47 -1.67
N ARG A 13 -3.08 -5.73 -1.46
CA ARG A 13 -3.84 -6.52 -2.44
C ARG A 13 -5.17 -5.89 -2.84
N ARG A 14 -5.75 -5.06 -1.99
CA ARG A 14 -7.04 -4.39 -2.24
C ARG A 14 -6.91 -3.08 -3.00
N ILE A 15 -5.71 -2.53 -3.14
CA ILE A 15 -5.50 -1.28 -3.88
C ILE A 15 -5.86 -1.55 -5.34
N PRO A 16 -6.86 -0.88 -5.92
CA PRO A 16 -7.28 -1.14 -7.29
C PRO A 16 -6.21 -0.82 -8.32
N ARG A 17 -6.32 -1.43 -9.51
CA ARG A 17 -5.50 -1.06 -10.66
C ARG A 17 -5.75 0.40 -11.02
N GLY A 18 -4.68 1.16 -11.28
CA GLY A 18 -4.78 2.59 -11.60
C GLY A 18 -4.95 3.50 -10.36
N LYS A 19 -4.92 2.92 -9.15
CA LYS A 19 -4.92 3.66 -7.89
C LYS A 19 -3.64 3.39 -7.09
N VAL A 20 -3.28 4.35 -6.23
CA VAL A 20 -2.12 4.26 -5.35
C VAL A 20 -2.49 4.57 -3.91
N ALA A 21 -1.73 4.05 -2.96
CA ALA A 21 -1.84 4.42 -1.55
C ALA A 21 -0.51 4.91 -1.01
N SER A 22 -0.52 5.81 -0.04
CA SER A 22 0.71 6.18 0.66
C SER A 22 1.07 5.15 1.73
N TYR A 23 2.36 4.99 2.05
CA TYR A 23 2.79 4.14 3.18
C TYR A 23 2.08 4.48 4.49
N GLY A 24 1.84 5.78 4.73
CA GLY A 24 1.12 6.25 5.91
C GLY A 24 -0.37 5.88 5.89
N GLN A 25 -0.99 5.89 4.72
CA GLN A 25 -2.37 5.43 4.53
C GLN A 25 -2.50 3.94 4.80
N VAL A 26 -1.60 3.11 4.23
CA VAL A 26 -1.58 1.66 4.51
C VAL A 26 -1.43 1.41 6.02
N GLY A 27 -0.51 2.11 6.68
CA GLY A 27 -0.33 2.02 8.13
C GLY A 27 -1.61 2.36 8.92
N ARG A 28 -2.37 3.37 8.49
CA ARG A 28 -3.67 3.70 9.10
C ARG A 28 -4.72 2.60 8.85
N LEU A 29 -4.80 2.08 7.63
CA LEU A 29 -5.79 1.06 7.23
C LEU A 29 -5.59 -0.27 7.95
N ILE A 30 -4.35 -0.64 8.31
CA ILE A 30 -4.09 -1.82 9.14
C ILE A 30 -4.25 -1.55 10.66
N GLY A 31 -4.72 -0.36 11.03
CA GLY A 31 -4.91 0.08 12.41
C GLY A 31 -3.63 0.54 13.12
N ALA A 32 -2.47 0.57 12.47
CA ALA A 32 -1.18 0.91 13.07
C ALA A 32 -0.69 2.30 12.60
N PRO A 33 -1.31 3.41 13.03
CA PRO A 33 -0.92 4.75 12.59
C PRO A 33 0.54 5.06 12.95
N ARG A 34 1.20 5.88 12.11
CA ARG A 34 2.63 6.24 12.24
C ARG A 34 3.61 5.09 12.00
N SER A 35 3.16 3.96 11.43
CA SER A 35 4.01 2.81 11.09
C SER A 35 4.56 2.82 9.64
N ALA A 36 4.49 3.94 8.92
CA ALA A 36 4.84 4.01 7.49
C ALA A 36 6.20 3.39 7.13
N ARG A 37 7.21 3.57 8.00
CA ARG A 37 8.53 2.95 7.80
C ARG A 37 8.50 1.43 7.90
N TYR A 38 7.72 0.87 8.84
CA TYR A 38 7.53 -0.57 9.00
C TYR A 38 6.73 -1.17 7.85
N VAL A 39 5.75 -0.43 7.30
CA VAL A 39 5.07 -0.81 6.05
C VAL A 39 6.11 -0.94 4.92
N GLY A 40 7.02 0.02 4.79
CA GLY A 40 8.12 -0.05 3.83
C GLY A 40 9.00 -1.30 4.00
N TYR A 41 9.36 -1.66 5.24
CA TYR A 41 10.11 -2.89 5.51
C TYR A 41 9.33 -4.15 5.16
N ALA A 42 8.03 -4.21 5.47
CA ALA A 42 7.18 -5.34 5.10
C ALA A 42 7.12 -5.50 3.57
N LEU A 43 6.93 -4.41 2.84
CA LEU A 43 6.86 -4.42 1.37
C LEU A 43 8.21 -4.73 0.71
N HIS A 44 9.33 -4.35 1.33
CA HIS A 44 10.65 -4.76 0.86
C HIS A 44 10.86 -6.28 0.98
N ALA A 45 10.21 -6.92 1.97
CA ALA A 45 10.20 -8.35 2.17
C ALA A 45 8.98 -9.05 1.54
N ASN A 46 8.34 -8.42 0.54
CA ASN A 46 7.17 -8.96 -0.14
C ASN A 46 7.51 -10.33 -0.79
N PRO A 47 6.84 -11.43 -0.39
CA PRO A 47 7.14 -12.77 -0.90
C PRO A 47 6.60 -13.03 -2.32
N ASP A 48 5.68 -12.21 -2.81
CA ASP A 48 4.97 -12.43 -4.07
C ASP A 48 4.72 -11.11 -4.82
N PRO A 49 5.77 -10.46 -5.34
CA PRO A 49 5.66 -9.22 -6.09
C PRO A 49 5.02 -9.44 -7.47
N GLY A 50 4.17 -8.51 -7.88
CA GLY A 50 3.54 -8.55 -9.21
C GLY A 50 2.25 -7.73 -9.24
N ALA A 51 1.56 -7.74 -10.38
CA ALA A 51 0.34 -6.96 -10.59
C ALA A 51 -0.91 -7.83 -10.88
N GLU A 52 -0.76 -9.16 -10.94
CA GLU A 52 -1.86 -10.09 -11.17
C GLU A 52 -2.69 -10.33 -9.90
N VAL A 53 -3.88 -10.93 -10.05
CA VAL A 53 -4.89 -11.11 -8.98
C VAL A 53 -4.33 -11.75 -7.71
N ASN A 54 -3.36 -12.66 -7.83
CA ASN A 54 -2.78 -13.37 -6.70
C ASN A 54 -1.48 -12.76 -6.16
N ASN A 55 -0.94 -11.70 -6.77
CA ASN A 55 0.28 -11.04 -6.29
C ASN A 55 -0.02 -9.96 -5.26
N ILE A 56 1.04 -9.43 -4.64
CA ILE A 56 1.02 -8.26 -3.78
C ILE A 56 1.57 -7.07 -4.58
N PRO A 57 0.71 -6.13 -5.03
CA PRO A 57 1.09 -5.03 -5.91
C PRO A 57 1.77 -3.89 -5.15
N CYS A 58 2.94 -4.17 -4.60
CA CYS A 58 3.71 -3.23 -3.79
C CYS A 58 4.15 -1.96 -4.54
N HIS A 59 4.20 -1.98 -5.88
CA HIS A 59 4.43 -0.79 -6.71
C HIS A 59 3.34 0.26 -6.57
N ARG A 60 2.10 -0.13 -6.19
CA ARG A 60 0.98 0.79 -5.92
C ARG A 60 1.14 1.59 -4.62
N VAL A 61 2.21 1.35 -3.84
CA VAL A 61 2.48 2.10 -2.61
C VAL A 61 3.60 3.12 -2.81
N VAL A 62 3.27 4.40 -2.60
CA VAL A 62 4.15 5.55 -2.87
C VAL A 62 4.39 6.41 -1.61
N PHE A 63 5.30 7.39 -1.71
CA PHE A 63 5.47 8.39 -0.66
C PHE A 63 4.25 9.30 -0.52
N LYS A 64 4.14 10.00 0.61
CA LYS A 64 2.95 10.81 0.95
C LYS A 64 2.70 11.93 -0.08
N ASP A 65 3.75 12.46 -0.66
CA ASP A 65 3.75 13.49 -1.70
C ASP A 65 3.58 12.91 -3.12
N GLY A 66 3.35 11.60 -3.25
CA GLY A 66 3.28 10.91 -4.55
C GLY A 66 4.64 10.44 -5.07
N GLY A 67 5.73 10.71 -4.35
CA GLY A 67 7.07 10.34 -4.78
C GLY A 67 7.26 8.84 -4.94
N LEU A 68 7.97 8.44 -6.00
CA LEU A 68 8.37 7.05 -6.23
C LEU A 68 9.43 6.59 -5.23
N CYS A 69 9.44 5.28 -4.96
CA CYS A 69 10.38 4.66 -4.05
C CYS A 69 11.76 4.53 -4.70
N LYS A 70 12.71 5.38 -4.27
CA LYS A 70 14.11 5.36 -4.74
C LYS A 70 14.78 3.99 -4.57
N GLY A 71 14.42 3.26 -3.52
CA GLY A 71 14.96 1.94 -3.20
C GLY A 71 13.95 0.82 -3.47
N PHE A 72 13.11 0.96 -4.50
CA PHE A 72 12.13 -0.05 -4.84
C PHE A 72 12.84 -1.40 -5.06
N ALA A 73 12.48 -2.39 -4.26
CA ALA A 73 13.21 -3.66 -4.14
C ALA A 73 13.31 -4.43 -5.47
N PHE A 74 12.42 -4.11 -6.42
CA PHE A 74 12.23 -4.85 -7.67
C PHE A 74 12.79 -4.12 -8.90
N GLY A 75 13.78 -3.24 -8.71
CA GLY A 75 14.51 -2.61 -9.82
C GLY A 75 14.53 -1.08 -9.82
N GLY A 76 14.23 -0.44 -8.69
CA GLY A 76 14.31 1.01 -8.56
C GLY A 76 13.04 1.76 -8.99
N PRO A 77 13.05 3.10 -8.88
CA PRO A 77 11.87 3.94 -9.11
C PRO A 77 11.38 3.88 -10.57
N GLU A 78 12.25 3.60 -11.53
CA GLU A 78 11.92 3.49 -12.96
C GLU A 78 11.01 2.29 -13.21
N ILE A 79 11.32 1.12 -12.63
CA ILE A 79 10.44 -0.05 -12.73
C ILE A 79 9.12 0.21 -12.02
N GLN A 80 9.14 0.87 -10.87
CA GLN A 80 7.90 1.25 -10.19
C GLN A 80 7.03 2.15 -11.09
N ARG A 81 7.64 3.12 -11.78
CA ARG A 81 6.96 4.00 -12.73
C ARG A 81 6.34 3.21 -13.88
N GLU A 82 7.12 2.36 -14.55
CA GLU A 82 6.64 1.55 -15.68
C GLU A 82 5.42 0.69 -15.28
N MET A 83 5.46 0.07 -14.10
CA MET A 83 4.34 -0.73 -13.60
C MET A 83 3.10 0.14 -13.33
N LEU A 84 3.27 1.33 -12.76
CA LEU A 84 2.18 2.27 -12.50
C LEU A 84 1.57 2.83 -13.79
N GLU A 85 2.42 3.20 -14.77
CA GLU A 85 1.99 3.69 -16.08
C GLU A 85 1.23 2.60 -16.86
N ALA A 86 1.69 1.35 -16.80
CA ALA A 86 0.98 0.21 -17.39
C ALA A 86 -0.41 -0.04 -16.77
N GLU A 87 -0.64 0.48 -15.56
CA GLU A 87 -1.93 0.45 -14.88
C GLU A 87 -2.80 1.69 -15.13
N GLY A 88 -2.28 2.69 -15.83
CA GLY A 88 -3.00 3.94 -16.13
C GLY A 88 -2.94 4.98 -15.01
N VAL A 89 -1.96 4.88 -14.11
CA VAL A 89 -1.73 5.90 -13.07
C VAL A 89 -1.17 7.17 -13.71
N ALA A 90 -1.78 8.32 -13.40
CA ALA A 90 -1.33 9.63 -13.85
C ALA A 90 -0.15 10.13 -13.00
N PHE A 91 0.76 10.85 -13.64
CA PHE A 91 1.95 11.42 -13.01
C PHE A 91 1.90 12.95 -13.08
N ALA A 92 2.23 13.60 -11.96
CA ALA A 92 2.38 15.05 -11.88
C ALA A 92 3.72 15.50 -12.48
N ASP A 93 4.77 14.70 -12.31
CA ASP A 93 6.09 14.86 -12.91
C ASP A 93 6.80 13.52 -13.07
N ASP A 94 8.07 13.52 -13.48
CA ASP A 94 8.85 12.31 -13.74
C ASP A 94 9.04 11.38 -12.53
N THR A 95 8.84 11.90 -11.32
CA THR A 95 9.13 11.25 -10.05
C THR A 95 7.95 11.20 -9.09
N HIS A 96 6.83 11.87 -9.41
CA HIS A 96 5.65 11.94 -8.56
C HIS A 96 4.38 11.55 -9.31
N VAL A 97 3.61 10.68 -8.67
CA VAL A 97 2.23 10.37 -9.05
C VAL A 97 1.34 11.58 -8.79
N ASP A 98 0.36 11.81 -9.65
CA ASP A 98 -0.73 12.74 -9.39
C ASP A 98 -1.65 12.12 -8.31
N MET A 99 -1.39 12.49 -7.06
CA MET A 99 -2.13 11.97 -5.91
C MET A 99 -3.59 12.42 -5.91
N ASP A 100 -3.91 13.60 -6.43
CA ASP A 100 -5.29 14.10 -6.47
C ASP A 100 -6.16 13.25 -7.40
N ALA A 101 -5.57 12.77 -8.51
CA ALA A 101 -6.27 11.88 -9.45
C ALA A 101 -6.26 10.40 -9.02
N CYS A 102 -5.14 9.93 -8.46
CA CYS A 102 -4.86 8.49 -8.34
C CYS A 102 -4.89 7.95 -6.92
N GLN A 103 -4.96 8.79 -5.89
CA GLN A 103 -5.01 8.29 -4.51
C GLN A 103 -6.26 7.43 -4.30
N TRP A 104 -6.04 6.26 -3.73
CA TRP A 104 -7.08 5.34 -3.31
C TRP A 104 -7.81 5.91 -2.10
N ASP A 105 -9.14 5.80 -2.06
CA ASP A 105 -9.98 6.25 -0.95
C ASP A 105 -10.04 5.25 0.22
N GLY A 106 -9.57 4.01 0.01
CA GLY A 106 -9.63 2.93 0.99
C GLY A 106 -10.77 1.92 0.76
N HIS A 107 -11.57 2.08 -0.29
CA HIS A 107 -12.67 1.19 -0.64
C HIS A 107 -12.32 0.36 -1.89
N ALA A 108 -12.55 -0.96 -1.85
CA ALA A 108 -12.30 -1.79 -3.03
C ALA A 108 -13.33 -1.44 -4.13
N ASP A 109 -12.91 -1.52 -5.40
CA ASP A 109 -13.82 -1.30 -6.54
C ASP A 109 -15.06 -2.19 -6.40
N GLY A 110 -16.24 -1.56 -6.27
CA GLY A 110 -17.53 -2.25 -6.23
C GLY A 110 -18.10 -2.55 -4.84
N THR A 111 -17.43 -2.16 -3.75
CA THR A 111 -18.07 -2.16 -2.41
C THR A 111 -18.75 -0.82 -2.19
N ALA A 112 -20.09 -0.80 -2.18
CA ALA A 112 -20.88 0.33 -1.72
C ALA A 112 -20.40 0.78 -0.32
N GLU A 113 -20.49 2.09 -0.05
CA GLU A 113 -20.23 2.72 1.24
C GLU A 113 -20.77 1.84 2.40
N GLY A 114 -19.88 1.25 3.22
CA GLY A 114 -20.31 0.68 4.50
C GLY A 114 -19.63 -0.58 5.04
N GLU A 115 -18.80 -1.31 4.31
CA GLU A 115 -18.26 -2.58 4.83
C GLU A 115 -16.75 -2.74 4.66
N LEU A 116 -15.97 -1.90 5.33
CA LEU A 116 -14.69 -2.33 5.89
C LEU A 116 -14.47 -1.65 7.25
N PRO A 117 -14.00 -2.39 8.26
CA PRO A 117 -13.76 -1.83 9.58
C PRO A 117 -12.60 -0.83 9.47
N THR A 118 -12.87 0.42 9.81
CA THR A 118 -11.89 1.54 9.83
C THR A 118 -10.94 1.46 11.03
N ALA A 119 -11.12 0.44 11.87
CA ALA A 119 -10.33 0.09 13.03
C ALA A 119 -10.10 -1.44 13.04
N PRO A 120 -9.08 -1.95 13.74
CA PRO A 120 -9.00 -3.38 14.03
C PRO A 120 -10.25 -3.86 14.79
N PRO A 121 -10.54 -5.17 14.79
CA PRO A 121 -11.55 -5.76 15.65
C PRO A 121 -11.44 -5.27 17.11
N GLU A 122 -12.57 -5.13 17.81
CA GLU A 122 -12.60 -4.59 19.18
C GLU A 122 -11.80 -5.45 20.19
N ASP A 123 -11.54 -6.71 19.87
CA ASP A 123 -10.76 -7.67 20.65
C ASP A 123 -9.26 -7.69 20.30
N PHE A 124 -8.78 -6.75 19.48
CA PHE A 124 -7.39 -6.70 19.02
C PHE A 124 -6.42 -6.14 20.08
N ASP A 125 -5.57 -7.01 20.63
CA ASP A 125 -4.57 -6.66 21.65
C ASP A 125 -3.26 -6.14 21.03
N TRP A 126 -3.14 -4.81 21.02
CA TRP A 126 -1.96 -4.10 20.53
C TRP A 126 -0.66 -4.39 21.30
N ALA A 127 -0.75 -4.63 22.60
CA ALA A 127 0.42 -4.82 23.45
C ALA A 127 1.03 -6.21 23.22
N ARG A 128 0.18 -7.21 23.03
CA ARG A 128 0.59 -8.59 22.72
C ARG A 128 1.22 -8.73 21.34
N GLU A 129 0.73 -8.00 20.33
CA GLU A 129 1.16 -8.16 18.94
C GLU A 129 2.40 -7.31 18.57
N LEU A 130 2.65 -6.20 19.26
CA LEU A 130 3.82 -5.33 19.02
C LEU A 130 5.06 -5.72 19.83
N GLY A 131 4.94 -6.69 20.74
CA GLY A 131 6.06 -7.29 21.47
C GLY A 131 6.90 -6.28 22.25
N GLU A 132 6.44 -5.94 23.45
CA GLU A 132 7.33 -5.52 24.55
C GLU A 132 7.70 -6.73 25.43
#